data_AF-A0A2L2XS17-F1
#
_entry.id   AF-A0A2L2XS17-F1
#
_cell.length_a   1.000
_cell.length_b   1.000
_cell.length_c   1.000
_cell.angle_alpha   90.00
_cell.angle_beta   90.00
_cell.angle_gamma   90.00
#
_symmetry.space_group_name_H-M   'P 1'
#
loop_
_entity.id
_entity.type
_entity.pdbx_description
1 polymer ?
#
loop_
_entity_poly.entity_id
_entity_poly.type
_entity_poly.pdbx_seq_one_letter_code
_entity_poly.pdbx_strand_id
1 'polypeptide(L)'
;MVKLMATIIKDFDAKQPQPEPASPREVLLHLMSANNMKQADLVGKIGSKGVVSEIVKGKRSISEAQGKILGETFNVSPSVFI
;
A
#
# COMPACT_ATOMS: atom_id res chain seq x y z
N MET A 1 -11.61 6.28 -33.20
CA MET A 1 -10.20 6.20 -32.74
C MET A 1 -10.04 5.50 -31.38
N VAL A 2 -10.77 5.87 -30.33
CA VAL A 2 -10.58 5.32 -28.96
C VAL A 2 -10.73 3.79 -28.88
N LYS A 3 -11.63 3.19 -29.68
CA LYS A 3 -11.89 1.74 -29.67
C LYS A 3 -10.67 0.89 -30.06
N LEU A 4 -9.90 1.32 -31.07
CA LEU A 4 -8.70 0.60 -31.51
C LEU A 4 -7.61 0.65 -30.44
N MET A 5 -7.40 1.81 -29.83
CA MET A 5 -6.41 1.98 -28.76
C MET A 5 -6.76 1.14 -27.53
N ALA A 6 -8.04 1.13 -27.12
CA ALA A 6 -8.49 0.29 -26.01
C ALA A 6 -8.33 -1.21 -26.27
N THR A 7 -8.54 -1.66 -27.52
CA THR A 7 -8.29 -3.06 -27.92
C THR A 7 -6.79 -3.39 -27.85
N ILE A 8 -5.93 -2.51 -28.36
CA ILE A 8 -4.47 -2.71 -28.31
C ILE A 8 -3.96 -2.78 -26.87
N ILE A 9 -4.44 -1.91 -25.98
CA ILE A 9 -4.07 -1.93 -24.54
C ILE A 9 -4.50 -3.24 -23.90
N LYS A 10 -5.76 -3.67 -24.10
CA LYS A 10 -6.26 -4.94 -23.55
C LYS A 10 -5.49 -6.16 -24.05
N ASP A 11 -5.21 -6.22 -25.35
CA ASP A 11 -4.49 -7.34 -25.95
C ASP A 11 -3.02 -7.37 -25.52
N PHE A 12 -2.44 -6.22 -25.20
CA PHE A 12 -1.11 -6.12 -24.61
C PHE A 12 -1.11 -6.60 -23.16
N ASP A 13 -2.01 -6.08 -22.31
CA ASP A 13 -2.10 -6.45 -20.90
C ASP A 13 -2.42 -7.95 -20.71
N ALA A 14 -3.27 -8.53 -21.56
CA ALA A 14 -3.63 -9.95 -21.51
C ALA A 14 -2.46 -10.91 -21.78
N LYS A 15 -1.38 -10.42 -22.40
CA LYS A 15 -0.19 -11.21 -22.71
C LYS A 15 0.92 -11.06 -21.69
N GLN A 16 0.80 -10.11 -20.77
CA GLN A 16 1.75 -9.93 -19.68
C GLN A 16 1.40 -10.87 -18.52
N PRO A 17 2.41 -11.41 -17.81
CA PRO A 17 2.19 -11.99 -16.49
C PRO A 17 1.47 -10.95 -15.62
N GLN A 18 0.43 -11.37 -14.90
CA GLN A 18 -0.18 -10.49 -13.90
C GLN A 18 0.91 -10.13 -12.87
N PRO A 19 1.06 -8.84 -12.53
CA PRO A 19 2.01 -8.46 -11.51
C PRO A 19 1.62 -9.13 -10.18
N GLU A 20 2.62 -9.59 -9.43
CA GLU A 20 2.40 -10.12 -8.10
C GLU A 20 1.69 -9.05 -7.23
N PRO A 21 0.72 -9.45 -6.40
CA PRO A 21 0.07 -8.53 -5.48
C PRO A 21 1.11 -7.84 -4.60
N ALA A 22 1.01 -6.51 -4.49
CA ALA A 22 1.88 -5.75 -3.60
C ALA A 22 1.68 -6.21 -2.16
N SER A 23 2.78 -6.39 -1.43
CA SER A 23 2.70 -6.68 0.00
C SER A 23 2.10 -5.49 0.77
N PRO A 24 1.44 -5.72 1.92
CA PRO A 24 0.96 -4.65 2.81
C PRO A 24 1.99 -3.56 3.11
N ARG A 25 3.28 -3.95 3.22
CA ARG A 25 4.39 -3.02 3.43
C ARG A 25 4.65 -2.14 2.21
N GLU A 26 4.64 -2.71 1.01
CA GLU A 26 4.86 -1.94 -0.22
C GLU A 26 3.74 -0.94 -0.44
N VAL A 27 2.49 -1.33 -0.17
CA VAL A 27 1.35 -0.42 -0.17
C VAL A 27 1.56 0.72 0.83
N LEU A 28 1.96 0.41 2.07
CA LEU A 28 2.27 1.43 3.07
C LEU A 28 3.36 2.40 2.61
N LEU A 29 4.48 1.88 2.10
CA LEU A 29 5.58 2.72 1.62
C LEU A 29 5.17 3.63 0.46
N HIS A 30 4.38 3.09 -0.47
CA HIS A 30 3.85 3.85 -1.59
C HIS A 30 2.94 4.98 -1.12
N LEU A 31 1.99 4.68 -0.23
CA LEU A 31 1.06 5.67 0.31
C LEU A 31 1.78 6.73 1.15
N MET A 32 2.79 6.35 1.95
CA MET A 32 3.62 7.31 2.66
C MET A 32 4.32 8.27 1.69
N SER A 33 4.92 7.74 0.62
CA SER A 33 5.59 8.54 -0.40
C SER A 33 4.61 9.48 -1.12
N ALA A 34 3.48 8.96 -1.59
CA ALA A 34 2.46 9.71 -2.32
C ALA A 34 1.85 10.85 -1.49
N ASN A 35 1.79 10.69 -0.16
CA ASN A 35 1.26 11.68 0.77
C ASN A 35 2.34 12.52 1.48
N ASN A 36 3.62 12.40 1.07
CA ASN A 36 4.77 13.05 1.73
C ASN A 36 4.83 12.80 3.26
N MET A 37 4.37 11.64 3.73
CA MET A 37 4.37 11.26 5.15
C MET A 37 5.67 10.59 5.56
N LYS A 38 6.13 10.92 6.77
CA LYS A 38 7.31 10.32 7.41
C LYS A 38 6.87 9.27 8.44
N GLN A 39 7.80 8.42 8.85
CA GLN A 39 7.54 7.43 9.92
C GLN A 39 7.08 8.09 11.21
N ALA A 40 7.59 9.29 11.52
CA ALA A 40 7.20 10.05 12.71
C ALA A 40 5.70 10.36 12.77
N ASP A 41 5.05 10.55 11.61
CA ASP A 41 3.62 10.89 11.53
C ASP A 41 2.69 9.70 11.82
N LEU A 42 3.25 8.49 11.83
CA LEU A 42 2.55 7.25 12.18
C LEU A 42 2.79 6.84 13.64
N VAL A 43 3.78 7.44 14.32
CA VAL A 43 4.05 7.16 15.74
C VAL A 43 2.87 7.65 16.58
N GLY A 44 2.44 6.81 17.52
CA GLY A 44 1.26 7.05 18.35
C GLY A 44 -0.06 6.66 17.68
N LYS A 45 -0.11 6.56 16.35
CA LYS A 45 -1.29 6.06 15.63
C LYS A 45 -1.29 4.54 15.55
N ILE A 46 -0.20 3.96 15.04
CA ILE A 46 -0.09 2.50 14.84
C ILE A 46 0.85 1.83 15.84
N GLY A 47 1.51 2.60 16.71
CA GLY A 47 2.41 2.08 17.74
C GLY A 47 3.54 3.03 18.11
N SER A 48 4.49 2.53 18.90
CA SER A 48 5.68 3.30 19.29
C SER A 48 6.64 3.49 18.11
N LYS A 49 7.62 4.40 18.25
CA LYS A 49 8.67 4.64 17.24
C LYS A 49 9.38 3.35 16.81
N GLY A 50 9.64 2.44 17.75
CA GLY A 50 10.24 1.13 17.46
C GLY A 50 9.33 0.26 16.58
N VAL A 51 8.05 0.15 16.95
CA VAL A 51 7.06 -0.63 16.20
C VAL A 51 6.90 -0.10 14.78
N VAL A 52 6.74 1.22 14.61
CA VAL A 52 6.61 1.84 13.28
C VAL A 52 7.84 1.58 12.42
N SER A 53 9.05 1.73 12.99
CA SER A 53 10.30 1.43 12.27
C SER A 53 10.37 -0.04 11.84
N GLU A 54 9.96 -0.98 12.69
CA GLU A 54 9.96 -2.40 12.35
C GLU A 54 8.99 -2.73 11.21
N ILE A 55 7.79 -2.15 11.23
CA ILE A 55 6.79 -2.31 10.17
C ILE A 55 7.32 -1.78 8.84
N VAL A 56 7.83 -0.55 8.84
CA VAL A 56 8.34 0.11 7.63
C VAL A 56 9.58 -0.62 7.06
N LYS A 57 10.40 -1.21 7.94
CA LYS A 57 11.54 -2.07 7.55
C LYS A 57 11.13 -3.50 7.18
N GLY A 58 9.86 -3.88 7.35
CA GLY A 58 9.37 -5.23 7.05
C GLY A 58 9.80 -6.30 8.06
N LYS A 59 10.29 -5.90 9.23
CA LYS A 59 10.64 -6.82 10.32
C LYS A 59 9.42 -7.29 11.11
N ARG A 60 8.31 -6.57 10.98
CA ARG A 60 7.04 -6.82 11.66
C ARG A 60 5.90 -6.63 10.66
N SER A 61 4.93 -7.53 10.68
CA SER A 61 3.70 -7.41 9.89
C SER A 61 2.77 -6.33 10.48
N ILE A 62 1.87 -5.82 9.64
CA ILE A 62 0.81 -4.92 10.06
C ILE A 62 -0.31 -5.78 10.65
N SER A 63 -0.75 -5.48 11.87
CA SER A 63 -1.91 -6.15 12.46
C SER A 63 -3.22 -5.62 11.89
N GLU A 64 -4.32 -6.37 12.03
CA GLU A 64 -5.64 -5.92 11.54
C GLU A 64 -6.07 -4.58 12.15
N ALA A 65 -5.78 -4.35 13.43
CA ALA A 65 -6.06 -3.08 14.10
C ALA A 65 -5.24 -1.93 13.51
N GLN A 66 -3.95 -2.16 13.23
CA GLN A 66 -3.10 -1.16 12.57
C GLN A 66 -3.56 -0.91 11.12
N GLY A 67 -3.96 -1.96 10.40
CA GLY A 67 -4.48 -1.86 9.03
C GLY A 67 -5.74 -1.01 8.94
N LYS A 68 -6.66 -1.11 9.91
CA LYS A 68 -7.84 -0.22 9.99
C LYS A 68 -7.45 1.24 10.16
N ILE A 69 -6.54 1.54 11.09
CA ILE A 69 -6.04 2.90 11.34
C ILE A 69 -5.34 3.48 10.09
N LEU A 70 -4.56 2.65 9.38
CA LEU A 70 -3.91 3.06 8.14
C LEU A 70 -4.92 3.28 7.01
N GLY A 71 -5.93 2.43 6.88
CA GLY A 71 -7.03 2.59 5.94
C GLY A 71 -7.74 3.94 6.12
N GLU A 72 -8.08 4.29 7.36
CA GLU A 72 -8.65 5.59 7.70
C GLU A 72 -7.68 6.76 7.42
N THR A 73 -6.41 6.60 7.78
CA THR A 73 -5.38 7.65 7.59
C THR A 73 -5.16 8.01 6.13
N PHE A 74 -5.16 7.00 5.24
CA PHE A 74 -4.93 7.18 3.81
C PHE A 74 -6.20 7.19 2.97
N ASN A 75 -7.37 7.08 3.60
CA ASN A 75 -8.67 6.98 2.95
C ASN A 75 -8.72 5.85 1.89
N VAL A 76 -8.25 4.65 2.28
CA VAL A 76 -8.26 3.42 1.46
C VAL A 76 -8.90 2.27 2.23
N SER A 77 -9.31 1.20 1.53
CA SER A 77 -9.82 0.00 2.19
C SER A 77 -8.75 -0.61 3.11
N PRO A 78 -9.04 -0.94 4.39
CA PRO A 78 -8.09 -1.60 5.28
C PRO A 78 -7.55 -2.94 4.75
N SER A 79 -8.29 -3.60 3.84
CA SER A 79 -7.91 -4.88 3.24
C SER A 79 -6.60 -4.84 2.46
N VAL A 80 -6.11 -3.65 2.06
CA VAL A 80 -4.82 -3.52 1.38
C VAL A 80 -3.62 -3.69 2.34
N PHE A 81 -3.89 -3.71 3.65
CA PHE A 81 -2.88 -3.88 4.70
C PHE A 81 -2.97 -5.22 5.44
N ILE A 82 -3.89 -6.10 5.04
CA ILE A 82 -4.18 -7.40 5.69
C ILE A 82 -3.61 -8.53 4.84
#